data_AF-A0AB38H5I3-F1
#
_entry.id   AF-A0AB38H5I3-F1
#
_cell.length_a   1.000
_cell.length_b   1.000
_cell.length_c   1.000
_cell.angle_alpha   90.00
_cell.angle_beta   90.00
_cell.angle_gamma   90.00
#
_symmetry.space_group_name_H-M   'P 1'
#
loop_
_entity.id
_entity.type
_entity.pdbx_description
1 polymer ?
#
loop_
_entity_poly.entity_id
_entity_poly.type
_entity_poly.pdbx_seq_one_letter_code
_entity_poly.pdbx_strand_id
1 'polypeptide(L)'
;MQAKALTDEYNTELYTYSTYQHRFKGKLRQMVLAEMKEKPNHYFSVNELTELVLIQDGQEPIIQPQHTVSVRGALKHWLDKGVIERLEQGVTNVRWKLKV
;
A
#
# COMPACT_ATOMS: atom_id res chain seq x y z
N MET A 1 -0.72 -19.94 -11.12
CA MET A 1 -1.09 -20.77 -9.95
C MET A 1 -0.23 -20.30 -8.79
N GLN A 2 -0.82 -19.81 -7.68
CA GLN A 2 -0.03 -19.52 -6.47
C GLN A 2 0.45 -20.85 -5.88
N ALA A 3 1.75 -20.95 -5.62
CA ALA A 3 2.34 -22.11 -4.95
C ALA A 3 1.73 -22.22 -3.55
N LYS A 4 1.19 -23.40 -3.21
CA LYS A 4 0.73 -23.71 -1.85
C LYS A 4 1.86 -23.42 -0.88
N ALA A 5 1.59 -22.62 0.14
CA ALA A 5 2.60 -22.32 1.16
C ALA A 5 2.82 -23.60 1.98
N LEU A 6 4.05 -23.85 2.41
CA LEU A 6 4.42 -25.01 3.25
C LEU A 6 3.55 -25.13 4.53
N THR A 7 2.94 -24.03 4.97
CA THR A 7 2.02 -23.97 6.13
C THR A 7 0.65 -24.58 5.86
N ASP A 8 0.26 -24.77 4.61
CA ASP A 8 -1.04 -25.38 4.28
C ASP A 8 -1.14 -26.82 4.78
N GLU A 9 -0.01 -27.52 4.93
CA GLU A 9 0.07 -28.87 5.50
C GLU A 9 -0.23 -28.92 7.01
N TYR A 10 -0.09 -27.79 7.72
CA TYR A 10 -0.29 -27.70 9.17
C TYR A 10 -1.62 -27.03 9.55
N ASN A 11 -2.40 -26.61 8.56
CA ASN A 11 -3.74 -26.08 8.81
C ASN A 11 -4.64 -27.19 9.36
N THR A 12 -5.24 -26.96 10.53
CA THR A 12 -6.25 -27.85 11.12
C THR A 12 -7.65 -27.28 10.85
N GLU A 13 -8.70 -28.07 11.08
CA GLU A 13 -10.10 -27.62 10.94
C GLU A 13 -10.44 -26.37 11.77
N LEU A 14 -9.69 -26.14 12.86
CA LEU A 14 -9.92 -25.04 13.81
C LEU A 14 -8.86 -23.93 13.75
N TYR A 15 -7.74 -24.14 13.04
CA TYR A 15 -6.63 -23.19 13.05
C TYR A 15 -5.86 -23.19 11.73
N THR A 16 -5.76 -22.01 11.12
CA THR A 16 -5.02 -21.78 9.88
C THR A 16 -3.73 -21.03 10.18
N TYR A 17 -2.58 -21.63 9.87
CA TYR A 17 -1.28 -20.99 9.95
C TYR A 17 -1.11 -20.05 8.76
N SER A 18 -1.11 -18.73 9.02
CA SER A 18 -0.76 -17.75 8.00
C SER A 18 0.75 -17.51 8.00
N THR A 19 1.43 -17.75 6.88
CA THR A 19 2.75 -17.13 6.69
C THR A 19 2.57 -15.63 6.52
N TYR A 20 3.33 -14.84 7.30
CA TYR A 20 3.40 -13.40 7.08
C TYR A 20 4.07 -13.15 5.73
N GLN A 21 3.27 -12.98 4.68
CA GLN A 21 3.78 -12.61 3.37
C GLN A 21 3.99 -11.09 3.31
N HIS A 22 5.24 -10.70 3.11
CA HIS A 22 5.60 -9.34 2.75
C HIS A 22 4.95 -8.99 1.42
N ARG A 23 3.95 -8.10 1.46
CA ARG A 23 3.17 -7.69 0.29
C ARG A 23 3.98 -6.79 -0.65
N PHE A 24 4.90 -6.01 -0.09
CA PHE A 24 5.91 -5.25 -0.80
C PHE A 24 7.27 -5.79 -0.40
N LYS A 25 8.19 -5.93 -1.35
CA LYS A 25 9.57 -6.38 -1.14
C LYS A 25 10.39 -5.29 -0.45
N GLY A 26 10.16 -4.04 -0.84
CA GLY A 26 10.85 -2.85 -0.36
C GLY A 26 10.19 -2.14 0.83
N LYS A 27 10.80 -1.03 1.22
CA LYS A 27 10.33 -0.16 2.31
C LYS A 27 9.17 0.72 1.83
N LEU A 28 7.95 0.18 1.94
CA LEU A 28 6.71 0.82 1.46
C LEU A 28 6.59 2.32 1.80
N ARG A 29 6.88 2.73 3.04
CA ARG A 29 6.75 4.14 3.46
C ARG A 29 7.66 5.07 2.67
N GLN A 30 8.89 4.63 2.38
CA GLN A 30 9.86 5.42 1.63
C GLN A 30 9.47 5.48 0.15
N MET A 31 8.99 4.37 -0.41
CA MET A 31 8.50 4.28 -1.79
C MET A 31 7.30 5.22 -2.02
N VAL A 32 6.27 5.15 -1.16
CA VAL A 32 5.12 6.07 -1.22
C VAL A 32 5.57 7.54 -1.20
N LEU A 33 6.51 7.88 -0.32
CA LEU A 33 6.99 9.26 -0.22
C LEU A 33 7.81 9.68 -1.45
N ALA A 34 8.57 8.77 -2.05
CA ALA A 34 9.31 9.03 -3.28
C ALA A 34 8.33 9.35 -4.43
N GLU A 35 7.31 8.52 -4.64
CA GLU A 35 6.29 8.74 -5.68
C GLU A 35 5.56 10.09 -5.50
N MET A 36 5.23 10.46 -4.26
CA MET A 36 4.58 11.75 -3.98
C MET A 36 5.51 12.95 -4.20
N LYS A 37 6.83 12.78 -4.06
CA LYS A 37 7.83 13.83 -4.30
C LYS A 37 8.08 14.07 -5.79
N GLU A 38 7.93 13.06 -6.65
CA GLU A 38 8.03 13.22 -8.09
C GLU A 38 6.94 14.15 -8.64
N LYS A 39 5.74 14.11 -8.04
CA LYS A 39 4.61 14.99 -8.40
C LYS A 39 4.01 15.67 -7.16
N PRO A 40 4.70 16.66 -6.57
CA PRO A 40 4.32 17.23 -5.26
C PRO A 40 2.99 17.98 -5.32
N ASN A 41 2.60 18.49 -6.50
CA ASN A 41 1.35 19.21 -6.70
C ASN A 41 0.14 18.32 -7.03
N HIS A 42 0.34 17.00 -7.17
CA HIS A 42 -0.69 16.07 -7.60
C HIS A 42 -1.47 15.46 -6.43
N TYR A 43 -2.77 15.28 -6.63
CA TYR A 43 -3.67 14.64 -5.68
C TYR A 43 -3.85 13.15 -6.03
N PHE A 44 -3.12 12.32 -5.32
CA PHE A 44 -3.10 10.88 -5.53
C PHE A 44 -4.31 10.19 -4.93
N SER A 45 -4.83 9.19 -5.64
CA SER A 45 -5.69 8.18 -5.02
C SER A 45 -4.85 7.06 -4.39
N VAL A 46 -5.45 6.27 -3.49
CA VAL A 46 -4.78 5.10 -2.91
C VAL A 46 -4.45 4.07 -3.99
N ASN A 47 -5.36 3.83 -4.95
CA ASN A 47 -5.15 2.85 -6.01
C ASN A 47 -3.99 3.26 -6.93
N GLU A 48 -3.96 4.54 -7.31
CA GLU A 48 -2.88 5.12 -8.12
C GLU A 48 -1.52 4.99 -7.43
N LEU A 49 -1.40 5.35 -6.15
CA LEU A 49 -0.15 5.14 -5.40
C LEU A 49 0.20 3.66 -5.26
N THR A 50 -0.79 2.79 -5.13
CA THR A 50 -0.54 1.35 -5.04
C THR A 50 0.07 0.82 -6.33
N GLU A 51 -0.46 1.23 -7.48
CA GLU A 51 0.07 0.87 -8.79
C GLU A 51 1.50 1.37 -8.98
N LEU A 52 1.75 2.66 -8.72
CA LEU A 52 3.07 3.27 -8.83
C LEU A 52 4.09 2.58 -7.94
N VAL A 53 3.73 2.31 -6.68
CA VAL A 53 4.63 1.63 -5.74
C VAL A 53 4.87 0.17 -6.14
N LEU A 54 3.89 -0.55 -6.70
CA LEU A 54 4.13 -1.90 -7.21
C LEU A 54 5.12 -1.90 -8.38
N ILE A 55 5.00 -0.93 -9.29
CA ILE A 55 5.94 -0.73 -10.39
C ILE A 55 7.34 -0.41 -9.85
N GLN A 56 7.43 0.52 -8.88
CA GLN A 56 8.69 0.91 -8.23
C GLN A 56 9.35 -0.28 -7.50
N ASP A 57 8.55 -1.15 -6.89
CA ASP A 57 8.99 -2.36 -6.18
C ASP A 57 9.34 -3.53 -7.12
N GLY A 58 9.23 -3.33 -8.45
CA GLY A 58 9.52 -4.35 -9.46
C GLY A 58 8.53 -5.52 -9.42
N GLN A 59 7.27 -5.26 -9.08
CA GLN A 59 6.17 -6.21 -9.09
C GLN A 59 5.21 -5.93 -10.24
N GLU A 60 4.38 -6.91 -10.59
CA GLU A 60 3.28 -6.67 -11.51
C GLU A 60 2.26 -5.69 -10.89
N PRO A 61 1.73 -4.71 -11.64
CA PRO A 61 0.80 -3.69 -11.15
C PRO A 61 -0.61 -4.23 -10.89
N ILE A 62 -0.74 -5.45 -10.38
CA ILE A 62 -2.02 -6.07 -10.03
C ILE A 62 -2.38 -5.70 -8.60
N ILE A 63 -3.31 -4.74 -8.46
CA ILE A 63 -3.76 -4.24 -7.16
C ILE A 63 -4.61 -5.31 -6.47
N GLN A 64 -4.19 -5.72 -5.27
CA GLN A 64 -4.96 -6.57 -4.37
C GLN A 64 -5.50 -5.72 -3.21
N PRO A 65 -6.64 -6.08 -2.59
CA PRO A 65 -7.19 -5.35 -1.45
C PRO A 65 -6.14 -5.15 -0.33
N GLN A 66 -5.32 -6.16 -0.10
CA GLN A 66 -4.23 -6.15 0.88
C GLN A 66 -3.17 -5.09 0.60
N HIS A 67 -2.88 -4.79 -0.67
CA HIS A 67 -1.95 -3.71 -1.05
C HIS A 67 -2.49 -2.36 -0.62
N THR A 68 -3.78 -2.09 -0.93
CA THR A 68 -4.42 -0.81 -0.57
C THR A 68 -4.46 -0.56 0.93
N VAL A 69 -4.65 -1.62 1.74
CA VAL A 69 -4.60 -1.53 3.22
C VAL A 69 -3.19 -1.12 3.69
N SER A 70 -2.15 -1.72 3.13
CA SER A 70 -0.77 -1.38 3.48
C SER A 70 -0.42 0.06 3.06
N VAL A 71 -0.82 0.49 1.85
CA VAL A 71 -0.59 1.87 1.38
C VAL A 71 -1.35 2.88 2.25
N ARG A 72 -2.60 2.61 2.64
CA ARG A 72 -3.34 3.45 3.60
C ARG A 72 -2.63 3.56 4.93
N GLY A 73 -2.05 2.48 5.43
CA GLY A 73 -1.22 2.50 6.65
C GLY A 73 0.02 3.39 6.50
N ALA A 74 0.68 3.36 5.34
CA ALA A 74 1.82 4.23 5.05
C ALA A 74 1.40 5.71 4.93
N LEU A 75 0.29 5.99 4.26
CA LEU A 75 -0.27 7.35 4.15
C LEU A 75 -0.66 7.91 5.51
N LYS A 76 -1.37 7.12 6.33
CA LYS A 76 -1.71 7.51 7.71
C LYS A 76 -0.45 7.87 8.52
N HIS A 77 0.61 7.06 8.42
CA HIS A 77 1.88 7.36 9.09
C HIS A 77 2.47 8.73 8.68
N TRP A 78 2.45 9.06 7.38
CA TRP A 78 2.97 10.34 6.91
C TRP A 78 2.05 11.52 7.22
N LEU A 79 0.73 11.29 7.26
CA LEU A 79 -0.26 12.26 7.71
C LEU A 79 -0.05 12.61 9.18
N ASP A 80 0.13 11.61 10.04
CA ASP A 80 0.41 11.78 11.47
C ASP A 80 1.72 12.53 11.71
N LYS A 81 2.67 12.44 10.76
CA LYS A 81 3.94 13.21 10.76
C LYS A 81 3.81 14.61 10.14
N GLY A 82 2.65 14.97 9.60
CA GLY A 82 2.41 16.27 8.97
C GLY A 82 3.10 16.49 7.62
N VAL A 83 3.61 15.41 6.99
CA VAL A 83 4.35 15.47 5.72
C VAL A 83 3.42 15.51 4.51
N ILE A 84 2.25 14.91 4.63
CA ILE A 84 1.23 14.89 3.59
C ILE A 84 -0.08 15.47 4.13
N GLU A 85 -0.93 15.93 3.22
CA GLU A 85 -2.29 16.36 3.51
C GLU A 85 -3.31 15.42 2.88
N ARG A 86 -4.50 15.38 3.50
CA ARG A 86 -5.63 14.56 3.08
C ARG A 86 -6.77 15.48 2.67
N LEU A 87 -7.29 15.27 1.46
CA LEU A 87 -8.48 15.94 0.95
C LEU A 87 -9.62 14.93 0.84
N GLU A 88 -10.70 15.15 1.58
CA GLU A 88 -11.92 14.35 1.50
C GLU A 88 -12.94 15.07 0.60
N GLN A 89 -13.17 14.55 -0.61
CA GLN A 89 -14.15 15.08 -1.57
C GLN A 89 -15.50 14.33 -1.48
N GLY A 90 -15.79 13.72 -0.34
CA GLY A 90 -16.97 12.90 -0.08
C GLY A 90 -16.64 11.62 0.67
N VAL A 91 -17.66 10.78 0.94
CA VAL A 91 -17.54 9.56 1.76
C VAL A 91 -16.57 8.54 1.15
N THR A 92 -16.47 8.49 -0.18
CA THR A 92 -15.68 7.48 -0.92
C THR A 92 -14.46 8.06 -1.64
N ASN A 93 -14.38 9.38 -1.83
CA ASN A 93 -13.32 10.01 -2.61
C ASN A 93 -12.33 10.72 -1.69
N VAL A 94 -11.28 9.99 -1.29
CA VAL A 94 -10.18 10.51 -0.49
C VAL A 94 -8.94 10.63 -1.36
N ARG A 95 -8.34 11.82 -1.38
CA ARG A 95 -7.11 12.14 -2.09
C ARG A 95 -6.00 12.56 -1.13
N TRP A 96 -4.77 12.32 -1.55
CA TRP A 96 -3.57 12.57 -0.75
C TRP A 96 -2.58 13.39 -1.57
N LYS A 97 -1.93 14.36 -0.93
CA LYS A 97 -0.95 15.22 -1.59
C LYS A 97 0.20 15.52 -0.65
N LEU A 98 1.40 15.76 -1.20
CA LEU A 98 2.54 16.20 -0.42
C LEU A 98 2.28 17.62 0.12
N LYS A 99 2.53 17.82 1.41
CA LYS A 99 2.46 19.16 2.00
C LYS A 99 3.76 19.88 1.67
N VAL A 100 3.70 20.84 0.75
CA VAL A 100 4.81 21.71 0.35
C VAL A 100 4.75 23.02 1.12
#